data_AF-A0A3M3EXC0-F1
#
_entry.id   AF-A0A3M3EXC0-F1
#
_cell.length_a   1.000
_cell.length_b   1.000
_cell.length_c   1.000
_cell.angle_alpha   90.00
_cell.angle_beta   90.00
_cell.angle_gamma   90.00
#
_symmetry.space_group_name_H-M   'P 1'
#
loop_
_entity.id
_entity.type
_entity.pdbx_description
1 polymer ?
#
loop_
_entity_poly.entity_id
_entity_poly.type
_entity_poly.pdbx_seq_one_letter_code
_entity_poly.pdbx_strand_id
1 'polypeptide(L)' 'MLLVTHDVSEAVAIADRVILIEDGRIGLDLPIDLPRPRVRGSHRLATLETEVLNRVLSLPGQPPEPEPVSPLPTQLRWAQ' A
#
# COMPACT_ATOMS: atom_id res chain seq x y z
N MET A 1 -0.46 -13.61 15.74
CA MET A 1 0.23 -12.69 16.66
C MET A 1 0.00 -11.29 16.14
N LEU A 2 -0.25 -10.32 17.03
CA LEU A 2 -0.36 -8.91 16.66
C LEU A 2 0.83 -8.18 17.30
N LEU A 3 1.56 -7.41 16.49
CA LEU A 3 2.67 -6.58 16.94
C LEU A 3 2.38 -5.14 16.54
N VAL A 4 2.65 -4.22 17.47
CA VAL A 4 2.65 -2.79 17.20
C VAL A 4 4.10 -2.34 17.31
N THR A 5 4.64 -1.84 16.20
CA THR A 5 6.00 -1.30 16.15
C THR A 5 5.99 0.00 15.37
N HIS A 6 6.96 0.86 15.68
CA HIS A 6 7.23 2.07 14.92
C HIS A 6 8.30 1.83 13.84
N ASP A 7 8.91 0.63 13.82
CA ASP A 7 9.93 0.25 12.86
C ASP A 7 9.28 -0.45 11.65
N VAL A 8 9.34 0.21 10.50
CA VAL A 8 8.79 -0.28 9.23
C VAL A 8 9.52 -1.55 8.77
N SER A 9 10.85 -1.57 8.87
CA SER A 9 11.65 -2.71 8.43
C SER A 9 11.39 -3.93 9.31
N GLU A 10 11.17 -3.75 10.61
CA GLU A 10 10.73 -4.84 11.51
C GLU A 10 9.36 -5.38 11.10
N ALA A 11 8.38 -4.49 10.90
CA ALA A 11 7.02 -4.87 10.53
C ALA A 11 7.01 -5.70 9.23
N VAL A 12 7.71 -5.23 8.21
CA VAL A 12 7.75 -5.89 6.89
C VAL A 12 8.56 -7.19 6.92
N ALA A 13 9.60 -7.28 7.76
CA ALA A 13 10.39 -8.51 7.88
C ALA A 13 9.64 -9.65 8.58
N ILE A 14 8.78 -9.33 9.55
CA ILE A 14 8.15 -10.32 10.43
C ILE A 14 6.69 -10.62 10.05
N ALA A 15 5.92 -9.61 9.67
CA ALA A 15 4.47 -9.74 9.55
C ALA A 15 4.03 -10.39 8.24
N ASP A 16 2.93 -11.11 8.26
CA ASP A 16 2.28 -11.59 7.02
C ASP A 16 1.38 -10.50 6.39
N ARG A 17 1.14 -9.42 7.13
CA ARG A 17 0.31 -8.29 6.73
C ARG A 17 0.66 -7.06 7.57
N VAL A 18 0.72 -5.88 6.95
CA VAL A 18 0.96 -4.59 7.61
C VAL A 18 -0.29 -3.75 7.51
N ILE A 19 -0.75 -3.25 8.66
CA ILE A 19 -1.90 -2.33 8.75
C ILE A 19 -1.40 -1.01 9.30
N LEU A 20 -1.68 0.09 8.61
CA LEU A 20 -1.48 1.44 9.12
C LEU A 20 -2.82 1.99 9.60
N ILE A 21 -2.85 2.54 10.81
CA ILE A 21 -4.04 3.18 11.38
C ILE A 21 -3.80 4.68 11.45
N GLU A 22 -4.73 5.46 10.91
CA GLU A 22 -4.68 6.91 10.80
C GLU A 22 -6.07 7.46 11.15
N ASP A 23 -6.16 8.42 12.08
CA ASP A 23 -7.42 9.04 12.51
C ASP A 23 -8.54 8.04 12.85
N GLY A 24 -8.17 6.92 13.49
CA GLY A 24 -9.09 5.85 13.86
C GLY A 24 -9.60 4.99 12.69
N ARG A 25 -8.99 5.12 11.51
CA ARG A 25 -9.31 4.35 10.29
C ARG A 25 -8.09 3.59 9.79
N ILE A 26 -8.32 2.59 8.95
CA ILE A 26 -7.24 1.89 8.27
C ILE A 26 -6.77 2.76 7.09
N GLY A 27 -5.55 3.28 7.19
CA GLY A 27 -4.89 4.08 6.16
C GLY A 27 -4.11 3.24 5.14
N LEU A 28 -3.68 2.03 5.52
CA LEU A 28 -3.02 1.05 4.64
C LEU A 28 -3.37 -0.36 5.09
N ASP A 29 -3.55 -1.23 4.10
CA ASP A 29 -3.77 -2.65 4.29
C ASP A 29 -2.94 -3.43 3.27
N LEU A 30 -1.75 -3.90 3.69
CA LEU A 30 -0.75 -4.47 2.80
C LEU A 30 -0.46 -5.94 3.17
N PRO A 31 -0.84 -6.93 2.33
CA PRO A 31 -0.39 -8.32 2.50
C PRO A 31 1.09 -8.47 2.13
N ILE A 32 1.82 -9.33 2.85
CA ILE A 32 3.24 -9.61 2.59
C ILE A 32 3.39 -11.06 2.12
N ASP A 33 3.19 -11.25 0.81
CA ASP A 33 3.26 -12.55 0.15
C ASP A 33 4.70 -12.94 -0.23
N LEU A 34 5.62 -12.79 0.74
CA LEU A 34 7.01 -13.21 0.60
C LEU A 34 7.28 -14.47 1.42
N PRO A 35 7.83 -15.54 0.80
CA PRO A 35 8.13 -16.78 1.50
C PRO A 35 9.21 -16.56 2.57
N ARG A 36 9.11 -17.33 3.66
CA ARG A 36 10.11 -17.33 4.74
C ARG A 36 11.25 -18.31 4.40
N PRO A 37 12.50 -18.04 4.81
CA PRO A 37 12.96 -16.87 5.56
C PRO A 37 13.16 -15.64 4.66
N ARG A 38 12.72 -14.46 5.14
CA ARG A 38 12.90 -13.19 4.42
C ARG A 38 14.31 -12.66 4.67
N VAL A 39 15.11 -12.54 3.62
CA VAL A 39 16.48 -12.02 3.72
C VAL A 39 16.45 -10.50 3.72
N ARG A 40 17.03 -9.89 4.75
CA ARG A 40 17.22 -8.44 4.83
C ARG A 40 18.03 -7.96 3.62
N GLY A 41 17.60 -6.87 2.98
CA GLY A 41 18.23 -6.35 1.77
C GLY A 41 17.80 -7.02 0.46
N SER A 42 16.87 -7.98 0.49
CA SER A 42 16.26 -8.46 -0.75
C SER A 42 15.45 -7.33 -1.43
N HIS A 43 15.57 -7.23 -2.75
CA HIS A 43 14.88 -6.18 -3.52
C HIS A 43 13.37 -6.17 -3.26
N ARG A 44 12.74 -7.36 -3.21
CA ARG A 44 11.30 -7.48 -2.99
C ARG A 44 10.87 -6.96 -1.61
N LEU A 45 11.65 -7.25 -0.58
CA LEU A 45 11.37 -6.74 0.77
C LEU A 45 11.56 -5.22 0.82
N ALA A 46 12.62 -4.71 0.21
CA ALA A 46 12.89 -3.27 0.12
C ALA A 46 11.77 -2.49 -0.59
N THR A 47 11.14 -3.09 -1.61
CA THR A 47 9.96 -2.51 -2.27
C THR A 47 8.80 -2.32 -1.30
N LEU A 48 8.49 -3.34 -0.49
CA LEU A 48 7.42 -3.27 0.51
C LEU A 48 7.75 -2.28 1.65
N GLU A 49 9.01 -2.25 2.10
CA GLU A 49 9.47 -1.26 3.10
C GLU A 49 9.28 0.17 2.57
N THR A 50 9.63 0.41 1.30
CA THR A 50 9.47 1.72 0.66
C THR A 50 7.99 2.11 0.56
N GLU A 51 7.11 1.17 0.22
CA GLU A 51 5.66 1.42 0.14
C GLU A 51 5.07 1.85 1.49
N VAL A 52 5.39 1.11 2.55
CA VAL A 52 4.93 1.44 3.90
C VAL A 52 5.51 2.77 4.38
N LEU A 53 6.81 2.99 4.17
CA LEU A 53 7.47 4.24 4.56
C LEU A 53 6.86 5.44 3.83
N ASN A 54 6.64 5.34 2.52
CA ASN A 54 5.99 6.39 1.74
C ASN A 54 4.61 6.71 2.30
N ARG A 55 3.82 5.69 2.68
CA ARG A 55 2.50 5.92 3.26
C ARG A 55 2.59 6.65 4.60
N VAL A 56 3.49 6.21 5.49
CA VAL A 56 3.72 6.83 6.81
C VAL A 56 4.16 8.29 6.67
N LEU A 57 5.01 8.61 5.68
CA LEU A 57 5.47 9.97 5.42
C LEU A 57 4.41 10.86 4.75
N SER A 58 3.38 10.27 4.12
CA SER A 58 2.38 10.98 3.30
C SER A 58 1.11 11.43 4.05
N LEU A 59 1.12 11.54 5.37
CA LEU A 59 -0.06 11.93 6.16
C LEU A 59 -0.36 13.46 6.08
N PRO A 60 -1.59 13.97 5.78
CA PRO A 60 -2.86 13.32 5.35
C PRO A 60 -3.41 13.82 3.98
N GLY A 61 -4.27 13.01 3.32
CA GLY A 61 -5.40 13.54 2.51
C GLY A 61 -5.54 13.21 1.02
N GLN A 62 -4.65 12.46 0.36
CA GLN A 62 -4.83 12.18 -1.07
C GLN A 62 -5.63 10.88 -1.27
N PRO A 63 -6.90 10.93 -1.74
CA PRO A 63 -7.58 9.72 -2.21
C PRO A 63 -6.77 9.11 -3.37
N PRO A 64 -6.83 7.78 -3.57
CA PRO A 64 -6.22 7.15 -4.74
C PRO A 64 -6.68 7.93 -5.98
N GLU A 65 -5.73 8.31 -6.85
CA GLU A 65 -6.05 8.95 -8.12
C GLU A 65 -7.16 8.13 -8.79
N PRO A 66 -8.32 8.72 -9.13
CA PRO A 66 -9.38 7.96 -9.75
C PRO A 66 -8.85 7.37 -11.04
N GLU A 67 -8.94 6.05 -11.18
CA GLU A 67 -8.62 5.37 -12.44
C GLU A 67 -9.35 6.12 -13.57
N PRO A 68 -8.66 6.45 -14.68
CA PRO A 68 -9.31 7.12 -15.80
C PRO A 68 -10.38 6.18 -16.33
N VAL A 69 -11.63 6.46 -15.96
CA VAL A 69 -12.80 5.73 -16.44
C VAL A 69 -12.81 5.91 -17.94
N SER A 70 -12.46 4.84 -18.67
CA SER A 70 -12.57 4.84 -20.13
C SER A 70 -14.00 5.21 -20.50
N PRO A 71 -14.23 6.23 -21.34
CA PRO A 71 -15.57 6.64 -21.68
C PRO A 71 -16.29 5.48 -22.38
N LEU A 72 -17.51 5.18 -21.93
CA LEU A 72 -18.34 4.17 -22.57
C LEU A 72 -18.60 4.56 -24.03
N PRO A 73 -18.63 3.59 -24.97
CA PRO A 73 -18.74 3.85 -26.42
C PRO A 73 -19.97 4.67 -26.84
N THR A 74 -20.96 4.79 -25.96
CA THR A 74 -22.23 5.49 -26.20
C THR A 74 -22.11 7.01 -26.34
N GLN A 75 -20.93 7.61 -26.09
CA GLN A 75 -20.70 9.03 -26.38
C GLN A 75 -20.22 9.31 -27.83
N LEU A 76 -19.98 8.29 -28.67
CA LEU A 76 -19.73 8.45 -30.11
C LEU A 76 -21.05 8.51 -30.92
N ARG A 77 -21.95 9.44 -30.59
CA ARG A 77 -23.22 9.60 -31.34
C ARG A 77 -23.69 11.04 -31.53
N TRP A 78 -22.80 12.03 -31.64
CA TRP A 78 -23.15 13.38 -32.13
C TRP A 78 -22.36 13.55 -33.45
N ALA A 79 -22.92 13.24 -34.63
CA ALA A 79 -23.70 14.15 -35.51
C ALA A 79 -22.99 15.52 -35.62
N GLN A 80 -22.34 15.90 -36.72
CA GLN A 80 -22.51 15.61 -38.15
C GLN A 80 -21.15 15.50 -38.86
#